data_AF-A0A4Y5SJU7-F1
#
_entry.id   AF-A0A4Y5SJU7-F1
#
_cell.length_a   1.000
_cell.length_b   1.000
_cell.length_c   1.000
_cell.angle_alpha   90.00
_cell.angle_beta   90.00
_cell.angle_gamma   90.00
#
_symmetry.space_group_name_H-M   'P 1'
#
loop_
_entity.id
_entity.type
_entity.pdbx_description
1 polymer ?
#
loop_
_entity_poly.entity_id
_entity_poly.type
_entity_poly.pdbx_seq_one_letter_code
_entity_poly.pdbx_strand_id
1 'polypeptide(L)'
;MITFSFFPQDGNRGFPVLVLGDGPVFISEDPVALDEFMSPLKALQSNDVPPKKLWDMEIRAEGGWVCLTLQGGREVQVTRKKLVETIRTSIQNLEAVLHNKPVRMEWLRFKLKPPSPEVLEMLGEPEDIMDEYEVQVYGSTYVLEAFVNLEGYVEELKLLKAFVADGKLPGERWRVKRNVDGEIKRLSSKGAKKPEDRGLLRELAGLKKLSAGAAPPFVRFTLSTYDPFEVLYAADSGKGEFLLAFVLYSGMAVKVPKDVLIRAIDEAIKDAEKELERVKLPGR
;
A
#
# COMPACT_ATOMS: atom_id res chain seq x y z
N MET A 1 12.83 12.24 0.57
CA MET A 1 11.97 11.99 1.75
C MET A 1 12.28 10.59 2.24
N ILE A 2 12.29 10.38 3.56
CA ILE A 2 12.42 9.05 4.17
C ILE A 2 11.27 8.83 5.13
N THR A 3 10.75 7.60 5.20
CA THR A 3 9.74 7.18 6.18
C THR A 3 9.96 5.73 6.59
N PHE A 4 10.00 5.45 7.88
CA PHE A 4 9.98 4.07 8.38
C PHE A 4 8.55 3.53 8.35
N SER A 5 8.40 2.30 7.86
CA SER A 5 7.14 1.59 7.71
C SER A 5 7.34 0.13 8.12
N PHE A 6 6.23 -0.56 8.39
CA PHE A 6 6.22 -1.97 8.77
C PHE A 6 5.19 -2.69 7.92
N PHE A 7 5.64 -3.70 7.17
CA PHE A 7 4.78 -4.49 6.29
C PHE A 7 4.39 -5.79 7.00
N PRO A 8 3.16 -5.93 7.50
CA PRO A 8 2.74 -7.11 8.25
C PRO A 8 2.70 -8.35 7.35
N GLN A 9 3.10 -9.50 7.89
CA GLN A 9 2.93 -10.80 7.24
C GLN A 9 1.97 -11.68 8.02
N ASP A 10 2.31 -12.00 9.28
CA ASP A 10 1.49 -12.86 10.13
C ASP A 10 1.62 -12.47 11.61
N GLY A 11 0.48 -12.42 12.30
CA GLY A 11 0.42 -12.13 13.73
C GLY A 11 1.01 -10.76 14.09
N ASN A 12 2.09 -10.77 14.88
CA ASN A 12 2.82 -9.58 15.31
C ASN A 12 4.17 -9.40 14.59
N ARG A 13 4.40 -10.14 13.49
CA ARG A 13 5.63 -10.08 12.69
C ARG A 13 5.39 -9.44 11.33
N GLY A 14 6.44 -8.83 10.82
CA GLY A 14 6.41 -8.15 9.54
C GLY A 14 7.77 -7.62 9.17
N PHE A 15 7.88 -7.10 7.96
CA PHE A 15 9.13 -6.58 7.46
C PHE A 15 9.30 -5.09 7.75
N PRO A 16 10.44 -4.69 8.32
CA PRO A 16 10.90 -3.31 8.33
C PRO A 16 11.08 -2.79 6.91
N VAL A 17 10.47 -1.65 6.60
CA VAL A 17 10.56 -1.00 5.29
C VAL A 17 10.97 0.46 5.47
N LEU A 18 11.95 0.91 4.70
CA LEU A 18 12.27 2.31 4.53
C LEU A 18 11.69 2.81 3.20
N VAL A 19 10.72 3.72 3.28
CA VAL A 19 10.12 4.36 2.11
C VAL A 19 10.95 5.57 1.70
N LEU A 20 11.50 5.52 0.48
CA LEU A 20 12.29 6.58 -0.15
C LEU A 20 11.48 7.25 -1.27
N GLY A 21 12.01 8.32 -1.86
CA GLY A 21 11.33 9.06 -2.94
C GLY A 21 11.16 8.25 -4.24
N ASP A 22 12.02 7.26 -4.47
CA ASP A 22 12.05 6.39 -5.66
C ASP A 22 11.48 4.97 -5.40
N GLY A 23 11.19 4.64 -4.14
CA GLY A 23 10.57 3.37 -3.78
C GLY A 23 10.74 2.97 -2.32
N PRO A 24 9.94 1.99 -1.86
CA PRO A 24 10.19 1.27 -0.62
C PRO A 24 11.40 0.35 -0.75
N VAL A 25 12.16 0.23 0.34
CA VAL A 25 13.29 -0.69 0.48
C VAL A 25 13.09 -1.49 1.77
N PHE A 26 13.06 -2.80 1.65
CA PHE A 26 13.08 -3.69 2.81
C PHE A 26 14.45 -3.57 3.47
N ILE A 27 14.48 -3.32 4.79
CA ILE A 27 15.73 -3.14 5.54
C ILE A 27 16.04 -4.33 6.45
N SER A 28 15.37 -5.46 6.22
CA SER A 28 15.59 -6.74 6.91
C SER A 28 15.23 -7.86 5.93
N GLU A 29 16.10 -8.85 5.78
CA GLU A 29 15.82 -10.08 5.02
C GLU A 29 14.74 -10.94 5.69
N ASP A 30 14.67 -10.92 7.03
CA ASP A 30 13.72 -11.69 7.83
C ASP A 30 12.63 -10.80 8.44
N PRO A 31 11.39 -11.31 8.63
CA PRO A 31 10.35 -10.58 9.33
C PRO A 31 10.66 -10.50 10.83
N VAL A 32 10.49 -9.33 11.43
CA VAL A 32 10.81 -9.05 12.83
C VAL A 32 9.54 -8.80 13.64
N ALA A 33 9.60 -8.94 14.97
CA ALA A 33 8.46 -8.60 15.80
C ALA A 33 8.20 -7.08 15.78
N LEU A 34 6.93 -6.67 15.87
CA LEU A 34 6.58 -5.25 15.88
C LEU A 34 7.29 -4.46 16.99
N ASP A 35 7.45 -5.03 18.18
CA ASP A 35 8.17 -4.37 19.29
C ASP A 35 9.67 -4.24 19.02
N GLU A 36 10.27 -5.20 18.32
CA GLU A 36 11.66 -5.15 17.84
C GLU A 36 11.83 -4.07 16.77
N PHE A 37 10.78 -3.77 16.00
CA PHE A 37 10.75 -2.65 15.07
C PHE A 37 10.58 -1.29 15.76
N MET A 38 9.63 -1.20 16.70
CA MET A 38 9.27 0.08 17.33
C MET A 38 10.31 0.56 18.34
N SER A 39 10.96 -0.34 19.09
CA SER A 39 11.87 0.04 20.17
C SER A 39 13.12 0.78 19.68
N PRO A 40 13.83 0.32 18.62
CA PRO A 40 14.98 1.02 18.09
C PRO A 40 14.62 2.36 17.44
N LEU A 41 13.44 2.49 16.83
CA LEU A 41 12.95 3.76 16.31
C LEU A 41 12.69 4.77 17.43
N LYS A 42 12.04 4.35 18.52
CA LYS A 42 11.86 5.19 19.72
C LYS A 42 13.21 5.61 20.31
N ALA A 43 14.18 4.71 20.35
CA ALA A 43 15.54 5.02 20.81
C ALA A 43 16.25 6.04 19.90
N LEU A 44 16.11 5.94 18.58
CA LEU A 44 16.62 6.94 17.63
C LEU A 44 15.96 8.32 17.78
N GLN A 45 14.70 8.35 18.25
CA GLN A 45 13.99 9.60 18.52
C GLN A 45 14.53 10.32 19.76
N SER A 46 14.98 9.57 20.78
CA SER A 46 15.32 10.09 22.10
C SER A 46 16.82 10.20 22.38
N ASN A 47 17.68 9.42 21.71
CA ASN A 47 19.09 9.33 22.05
C ASN A 47 19.97 10.39 21.37
N ASP A 48 21.02 10.79 22.09
CA ASP A 48 22.13 11.59 21.54
C ASP A 48 23.08 10.77 20.67
N VAL A 49 23.19 9.47 20.93
CA VAL A 49 23.99 8.55 20.13
C VAL A 49 23.06 7.54 19.45
N PRO A 50 22.88 7.62 18.12
CA PRO A 50 22.05 6.66 17.40
C PRO A 50 22.71 5.26 17.42
N PRO A 51 21.94 4.15 17.43
CA PRO A 51 22.49 2.83 17.17
C PRO A 51 23.25 2.83 15.84
N LYS A 52 24.39 2.12 15.79
CA LYS A 52 25.23 2.03 14.57
C LYS A 52 24.59 1.25 13.43
N LYS A 53 23.61 0.39 13.75
CA LYS A 53 22.96 -0.52 12.80
C LYS A 53 21.52 -0.77 13.23
N LEU A 54 20.61 -0.81 12.27
CA LEU A 54 19.23 -1.26 12.38
C LEU A 54 18.99 -2.32 11.30
N TRP A 55 18.93 -3.59 11.69
CA TRP A 55 18.83 -4.72 10.74
C TRP A 55 19.89 -4.58 9.67
N ASP A 56 19.56 -4.53 8.38
CA ASP A 56 20.52 -4.46 7.29
C ASP A 56 20.90 -3.02 6.89
N MET A 57 20.46 -2.02 7.67
CA MET A 57 20.79 -0.61 7.48
C MET A 57 21.85 -0.14 8.51
N GLU A 58 22.94 0.46 8.03
CA GLU A 58 23.93 1.11 8.89
C GLU A 58 23.61 2.59 9.10
N ILE A 59 23.97 3.12 10.27
CA ILE A 59 23.71 4.50 10.66
C ILE A 59 25.00 5.15 11.15
N ARG A 60 25.39 6.26 10.51
CA ARG A 60 26.54 7.07 10.90
C ARG A 60 26.11 8.51 11.15
N ALA A 61 26.52 9.08 12.28
CA ALA A 61 26.26 10.48 12.60
C ALA A 61 27.54 11.30 12.39
N GLU A 62 27.50 12.28 11.49
CA GLU A 62 28.66 13.09 11.10
C GLU A 62 28.24 14.56 10.94
N GLY A 63 28.86 15.48 11.69
CA GLY A 63 28.70 16.93 11.46
C GLY A 63 27.26 17.46 11.48
N GLY A 64 26.36 16.87 12.28
CA GLY A 64 24.93 17.25 12.35
C GLY A 64 24.01 16.52 11.37
N TRP A 65 24.59 15.71 10.49
CA TRP A 65 23.91 14.81 9.56
C TRP A 65 23.88 13.39 10.10
N VAL A 66 22.91 12.63 9.63
CA VAL A 66 22.82 11.19 9.80
C VAL A 66 22.81 10.57 8.42
N CYS A 67 23.81 9.74 8.14
CA CYS A 67 23.91 8.93 6.95
C CYS A 67 23.32 7.55 7.24
N LEU A 68 22.34 7.15 6.42
CA LEU A 68 21.74 5.82 6.41
C LEU A 68 22.29 5.06 5.22
N THR A 69 23.06 4.00 5.45
CA THR A 69 23.59 3.15 4.39
C THR A 69 22.75 1.88 4.31
N LEU A 70 22.11 1.65 3.16
CA LEU A 70 21.25 0.50 2.89
C LEU A 70 22.06 -0.68 2.37
N GLN A 71 21.46 -1.87 2.40
CA GLN A 71 21.97 -3.04 1.71
C GLN A 71 22.17 -2.71 0.21
N GLY A 72 23.38 -2.98 -0.31
CA GLY A 72 23.79 -2.55 -1.66
C GLY A 72 24.57 -1.23 -1.71
N GLY A 73 24.90 -0.62 -0.56
CA GLY A 73 25.80 0.53 -0.46
C GLY A 73 25.15 1.88 -0.77
N ARG A 74 23.84 1.91 -1.04
CA ARG A 74 23.11 3.16 -1.25
C ARG A 74 23.07 3.97 0.04
N GLU A 75 23.47 5.24 -0.05
CA GLU A 75 23.46 6.16 1.07
C GLU A 75 22.33 7.19 0.98
N VAL A 76 21.71 7.47 2.13
CA VAL A 76 20.71 8.53 2.28
C VAL A 76 21.12 9.42 3.45
N GLN A 77 21.35 10.70 3.17
CA GLN A 77 21.73 11.67 4.19
C GLN A 77 20.53 12.52 4.59
N VAL A 78 20.34 12.67 5.91
CA VAL A 78 19.30 13.52 6.49
C VAL A 78 19.84 14.29 7.68
N THR A 79 19.27 15.45 7.99
CA THR A 79 19.62 16.14 9.24
C THR A 79 19.06 15.38 10.43
N ARG A 80 19.74 15.46 11.59
CA ARG A 80 19.23 14.85 12.84
C ARG A 80 17.81 15.31 13.16
N LYS A 81 17.52 16.61 13.00
CA LYS A 81 16.17 17.17 13.19
C LYS A 81 15.14 16.48 12.28
N LYS A 82 15.44 16.35 10.98
CA LYS A 82 14.51 15.73 10.03
C LYS A 82 14.30 14.26 10.32
N LEU A 83 15.35 13.53 10.73
CA LEU A 83 15.25 12.13 11.11
C LEU A 83 14.31 11.94 12.30
N VAL A 84 14.46 12.74 13.36
CA VAL A 84 13.60 12.68 14.56
C VAL A 84 12.14 12.99 14.22
N GLU A 85 11.90 14.00 13.37
CA GLU A 85 10.55 14.33 12.88
C GLU A 85 9.95 13.18 12.07
N THR A 86 10.72 12.60 11.12
CA THR A 86 10.28 11.44 10.34
C THR A 86 9.91 10.28 11.24
N ILE A 87 10.77 9.92 12.20
CA ILE A 87 10.54 8.77 13.09
C ILE A 87 9.27 8.98 13.91
N ARG A 88 9.05 10.21 14.42
CA ARG A 88 7.82 10.55 15.14
C ARG A 88 6.58 10.30 14.27
N THR A 89 6.59 10.80 13.04
CA THR A 89 5.48 10.63 12.10
C THR A 89 5.29 9.16 11.72
N SER A 90 6.38 8.41 11.49
CA SER A 90 6.34 6.97 11.23
C SER A 90 5.67 6.20 12.36
N ILE A 91 6.07 6.44 13.60
CA ILE A 91 5.47 5.82 14.80
C ILE A 91 3.97 6.14 14.87
N GLN A 92 3.59 7.40 14.65
CA GLN A 92 2.17 7.80 14.64
C GLN A 92 1.37 7.11 13.52
N ASN A 93 1.93 6.98 12.32
CA ASN A 93 1.28 6.29 11.21
C ASN A 93 1.11 4.80 11.52
N LEU A 94 2.13 4.15 12.09
CA LEU A 94 2.05 2.75 12.50
C LEU A 94 1.00 2.53 13.58
N GLU A 95 0.97 3.38 14.60
CA GLU A 95 -0.07 3.34 15.62
C GLU A 95 -1.46 3.54 15.01
N ALA A 96 -1.61 4.42 14.02
CA ALA A 96 -2.88 4.57 13.31
C ALA A 96 -3.29 3.28 12.59
N VAL A 97 -2.39 2.66 11.82
CA VAL A 97 -2.63 1.38 11.12
C VAL A 97 -3.05 0.29 12.09
N LEU A 98 -2.31 0.11 13.19
CA LEU A 98 -2.60 -0.92 14.21
C LEU A 98 -3.97 -0.74 14.88
N HIS A 99 -4.44 0.50 14.97
CA HIS A 99 -5.76 0.83 15.51
C HIS A 99 -6.84 0.95 14.43
N ASN A 100 -6.59 0.46 13.21
CA ASN A 100 -7.50 0.55 12.05
C ASN A 100 -7.94 1.98 11.72
N LYS A 101 -7.10 2.98 12.03
CA LYS A 101 -7.36 4.38 11.71
C LYS A 101 -6.73 4.74 10.37
N PRO A 102 -7.42 5.50 9.51
CA PRO A 102 -6.85 5.92 8.24
C PRO A 102 -5.60 6.79 8.42
N VAL A 103 -4.52 6.49 7.68
CA VAL A 103 -3.30 7.30 7.62
C VAL A 103 -3.47 8.39 6.57
N ARG A 104 -3.21 9.65 6.92
CA ARG A 104 -3.24 10.74 5.93
C ARG A 104 -1.94 10.74 5.13
N MET A 105 -2.06 10.76 3.80
CA MET A 105 -0.94 10.76 2.87
C MET A 105 -0.92 12.04 2.05
N GLU A 106 0.20 12.75 2.08
CA GLU A 106 0.42 13.95 1.25
C GLU A 106 0.84 13.61 -0.19
N TRP A 107 1.28 12.38 -0.41
CA TRP A 107 1.61 11.80 -1.71
C TRP A 107 1.31 10.31 -1.69
N LEU A 108 1.01 9.75 -2.86
CA LEU A 108 0.75 8.33 -3.06
C LEU A 108 1.35 7.94 -4.40
N ARG A 109 1.87 6.71 -4.50
CA ARG A 109 2.35 6.16 -5.76
C ARG A 109 1.90 4.72 -5.91
N PHE A 110 1.49 4.39 -7.13
CA PHE A 110 1.34 3.01 -7.59
C PHE A 110 2.50 2.76 -8.55
N LYS A 111 3.53 2.05 -8.09
CA LYS A 111 4.72 1.76 -8.89
C LYS A 111 4.57 0.38 -9.50
N LEU A 112 4.59 0.33 -10.82
CA LEU A 112 4.69 -0.90 -11.57
C LEU A 112 6.16 -1.37 -11.58
N LYS A 113 6.36 -2.66 -11.37
CA LYS A 113 7.65 -3.34 -11.45
C LYS A 113 7.51 -4.55 -12.37
N PRO A 114 8.51 -4.81 -13.23
CA PRO A 114 8.60 -6.11 -13.88
C PRO A 114 8.77 -7.19 -12.79
N PRO A 115 8.27 -8.42 -13.02
CA PRO A 115 8.52 -9.55 -12.13
C PRO A 115 10.02 -9.73 -11.89
N SER A 116 10.41 -10.16 -10.69
CA SER A 116 11.82 -10.45 -10.40
C SER A 116 12.31 -11.67 -11.21
N PRO A 117 13.62 -11.79 -11.49
CA PRO A 117 14.18 -12.98 -12.15
C PRO A 117 13.80 -14.28 -11.43
N GLU A 118 13.78 -14.30 -10.10
CA GLU A 118 13.38 -15.46 -9.30
C GLU A 118 11.92 -15.82 -9.53
N VAL A 119 11.04 -14.82 -9.66
CA VAL A 119 9.62 -15.02 -9.98
C VAL A 119 9.46 -15.54 -11.41
N LEU A 120 10.21 -15.01 -12.37
CA LEU A 120 10.20 -15.48 -13.75
C LEU A 120 10.66 -16.95 -13.84
N GLU A 121 11.72 -17.32 -13.11
CA GLU A 121 12.19 -18.71 -12.99
C GLU A 121 11.13 -19.64 -12.37
N MET A 122 10.42 -19.17 -11.34
CA MET A 122 9.34 -19.93 -10.70
C MET A 122 8.13 -20.16 -11.60
N LEU A 123 7.81 -19.21 -12.49
CA LEU A 123 6.63 -19.29 -13.36
C LEU A 123 6.89 -20.13 -14.62
N GLY A 124 8.15 -20.43 -14.95
CA GLY A 124 8.51 -21.36 -16.03
C GLY A 124 8.13 -20.90 -17.45
N GLU A 125 7.73 -19.64 -17.60
CA GLU A 125 7.34 -19.02 -18.85
C GLU A 125 8.50 -18.17 -19.42
N PRO A 126 8.66 -18.08 -20.76
CA PRO A 126 9.60 -17.16 -21.37
C PRO A 126 9.29 -15.71 -20.99
N GLU A 127 10.32 -14.88 -20.80
CA GLU A 127 10.24 -13.43 -20.49
C GLU A 127 9.33 -12.63 -21.45
N ASP A 128 9.01 -13.20 -22.62
CA ASP A 128 8.37 -12.54 -23.76
C ASP A 128 6.82 -12.64 -23.78
N ILE A 129 6.18 -13.32 -22.82
CA ILE A 129 4.72 -13.63 -22.86
C ILE A 129 3.93 -13.07 -21.68
N MET A 130 4.57 -12.59 -20.61
CA MET A 130 3.86 -12.25 -19.38
C MET A 130 3.31 -10.81 -19.37
N ASP A 131 1.99 -10.69 -19.31
CA ASP A 131 1.26 -9.47 -18.98
C ASP A 131 1.07 -9.30 -17.45
N GLU A 132 1.84 -10.05 -16.66
CA GLU A 132 1.82 -10.05 -15.20
C GLU A 132 2.95 -9.20 -14.64
N TYR A 133 2.61 -8.25 -13.76
CA TYR A 133 3.56 -7.30 -13.18
C TYR A 133 3.31 -7.16 -11.69
N GLU A 134 4.34 -6.76 -10.96
CA GLU A 134 4.19 -6.39 -9.55
C GLU A 134 3.79 -4.92 -9.44
N VAL A 135 2.81 -4.62 -8.59
CA VAL A 135 2.45 -3.26 -8.21
C VAL A 135 2.78 -3.06 -6.74
N GLN A 136 3.52 -1.99 -6.47
CA GLN A 136 3.76 -1.47 -5.14
C GLN A 136 2.93 -0.21 -4.90
N VAL A 137 2.15 -0.18 -3.82
CA VAL A 137 1.40 1.00 -3.39
C VAL A 137 2.04 1.56 -2.13
N TYR A 138 2.42 2.84 -2.16
CA TYR A 138 3.10 3.47 -1.03
C TYR A 138 2.99 5.00 -1.01
N GLY A 139 3.19 5.57 0.18
CA GLY A 139 3.19 7.01 0.46
C GLY A 139 4.02 7.29 1.71
N SER A 140 3.45 7.98 2.69
CA SER A 140 4.03 8.08 4.04
C SER A 140 3.99 6.77 4.85
N THR A 141 3.55 5.67 4.23
CA THR A 141 3.67 4.29 4.70
C THR A 141 3.69 3.38 3.48
N TYR A 142 4.30 2.20 3.61
CA TYR A 142 4.14 1.12 2.63
C TYR A 142 2.75 0.50 2.80
N VAL A 143 2.06 0.18 1.70
CA VAL A 143 0.67 -0.29 1.73
C VAL A 143 0.58 -1.73 1.22
N LEU A 144 1.02 -1.97 -0.01
CA LEU A 144 0.77 -3.22 -0.71
C LEU A 144 1.90 -3.53 -1.69
N GLU A 145 2.19 -4.83 -1.83
CA GLU A 145 2.86 -5.46 -2.97
C GLU A 145 1.91 -6.53 -3.51
N ALA A 146 1.64 -6.55 -4.81
CA ALA A 146 0.79 -7.57 -5.41
C ALA A 146 1.08 -7.75 -6.90
N PHE A 147 0.92 -8.97 -7.40
CA PHE A 147 0.89 -9.24 -8.84
C PHE A 147 -0.43 -8.80 -9.45
N VAL A 148 -0.38 -8.18 -10.63
CA VAL A 148 -1.54 -7.72 -11.39
C VAL A 148 -1.42 -8.16 -12.84
N ASN A 149 -2.57 -8.38 -13.48
CA ASN A 149 -2.66 -8.41 -14.93
C ASN A 149 -2.67 -6.98 -15.47
N LEU A 150 -1.77 -6.63 -16.41
CA LEU A 150 -1.62 -5.26 -16.90
C LEU A 150 -2.89 -4.69 -17.53
N GLU A 151 -3.56 -5.46 -18.38
CA GLU A 151 -4.75 -4.98 -19.09
C GLU A 151 -5.88 -4.71 -18.09
N GLY A 152 -6.16 -5.67 -17.21
CA GLY A 152 -7.13 -5.49 -16.13
C GLY A 152 -6.76 -4.37 -15.14
N TYR A 153 -5.48 -4.19 -14.85
CA TYR A 153 -4.99 -3.12 -13.97
C TYR A 153 -5.26 -1.74 -14.56
N VAL A 154 -4.97 -1.53 -15.85
CA VAL A 154 -5.27 -0.29 -16.57
C VAL A 154 -6.78 0.00 -16.55
N GLU A 155 -7.62 -1.00 -16.80
CA GLU A 155 -9.08 -0.85 -16.76
C GLU A 155 -9.57 -0.44 -15.36
N GLU A 156 -9.13 -1.14 -14.31
CA GLU A 156 -9.48 -0.83 -12.92
C GLU A 156 -9.01 0.58 -12.51
N LEU A 157 -7.82 1.00 -12.91
CA LEU A 157 -7.32 2.35 -12.67
C LEU A 157 -8.16 3.41 -13.38
N LYS A 158 -8.58 3.17 -14.64
CA LYS A 158 -9.46 4.09 -15.38
C LYS A 158 -10.82 4.22 -14.71
N LEU A 159 -11.39 3.12 -14.20
CA LEU A 159 -12.62 3.15 -13.42
C LEU A 159 -12.45 3.92 -12.10
N LEU A 160 -11.35 3.69 -11.38
CA LEU A 160 -11.02 4.40 -10.16
C LEU A 160 -10.87 5.90 -10.42
N LYS A 161 -10.15 6.29 -11.48
CA LYS A 161 -10.01 7.68 -11.92
C LYS A 161 -11.37 8.31 -12.20
N ALA A 162 -12.24 7.66 -12.97
CA ALA A 162 -13.56 8.19 -13.31
C ALA A 162 -14.42 8.41 -12.06
N PHE A 163 -14.33 7.51 -11.07
CA PHE A 163 -15.00 7.70 -9.80
C PHE A 163 -14.42 8.88 -8.99
N VAL A 164 -13.10 8.98 -8.87
CA VAL A 164 -12.44 10.04 -8.08
C VAL A 164 -12.58 11.42 -8.72
N ALA A 165 -12.40 11.51 -10.05
CA ALA A 165 -12.46 12.75 -10.81
C ALA A 165 -13.90 13.25 -10.95
N ASP A 166 -14.81 12.38 -11.39
CA ASP A 166 -16.13 12.78 -11.88
C ASP A 166 -17.29 12.26 -11.02
N GLY A 167 -17.01 11.47 -9.99
CA GLY A 167 -18.05 10.80 -9.20
C GLY A 167 -18.77 9.69 -9.97
N LYS A 168 -18.24 9.27 -11.12
CA LYS A 168 -18.87 8.26 -11.98
C LYS A 168 -18.83 6.90 -11.32
N LEU A 169 -20.00 6.32 -11.07
CA LEU A 169 -20.11 4.98 -10.50
C LEU A 169 -19.95 3.90 -11.59
N PRO A 170 -19.35 2.74 -11.25
CA PRO A 170 -19.30 1.61 -12.17
C PRO A 170 -20.69 1.08 -12.49
N GLY A 171 -20.86 0.48 -13.67
CA GLY A 171 -22.12 -0.12 -14.10
C GLY A 171 -22.48 -1.36 -13.26
N GLU A 172 -21.47 -2.06 -12.76
CA GLU A 172 -21.57 -3.21 -11.87
C GLU A 172 -22.07 -2.79 -10.49
N ARG A 173 -23.39 -2.84 -10.29
CA ARG A 173 -24.04 -2.46 -9.02
C ARG A 173 -23.47 -3.17 -7.80
N TRP A 174 -22.97 -4.40 -7.95
CA TRP A 174 -22.39 -5.17 -6.84
C TRP A 174 -21.10 -4.54 -6.26
N ARG A 175 -20.40 -3.71 -7.04
CA ARG A 175 -19.22 -2.94 -6.60
C ARG A 175 -19.57 -1.80 -5.66
N VAL A 176 -20.81 -1.32 -5.66
CA VAL A 176 -21.18 -0.08 -4.96
C VAL A 176 -21.93 -0.38 -3.66
N LYS A 177 -21.28 -0.11 -2.53
CA LYS A 177 -21.80 -0.35 -1.18
C LYS A 177 -22.37 0.93 -0.59
N ARG A 178 -23.69 0.98 -0.46
CA ARG A 178 -24.42 2.11 0.15
C ARG A 178 -24.79 1.87 1.62
N ASN A 179 -24.92 0.62 2.01
CA ASN A 179 -25.32 0.23 3.36
C ASN A 179 -24.51 -1.00 3.82
N VAL A 180 -23.26 -0.75 4.20
CA VAL A 180 -22.34 -1.80 4.67
C VAL A 180 -22.92 -2.53 5.90
N ASP A 181 -23.50 -1.80 6.86
CA ASP A 181 -24.11 -2.38 8.06
C ASP A 181 -25.30 -3.30 7.75
N GLY A 182 -26.17 -2.87 6.83
CA GLY A 182 -27.30 -3.67 6.38
C GLY A 182 -26.86 -4.93 5.65
N GLU A 183 -25.83 -4.85 4.81
CA GLU A 183 -25.26 -6.02 4.12
C GLU A 183 -24.62 -7.01 5.10
N ILE A 184 -23.84 -6.53 6.07
CA ILE A 184 -23.28 -7.36 7.15
C ILE A 184 -24.41 -8.07 7.90
N LYS A 185 -25.43 -7.33 8.37
CA LYS A 185 -26.56 -7.90 9.11
C LYS A 185 -27.30 -8.98 8.30
N ARG A 186 -27.50 -8.75 7.00
CA ARG A 186 -28.15 -9.70 6.07
C ARG A 186 -27.31 -10.97 5.88
N LEU A 187 -25.99 -10.86 5.77
CA LEU A 187 -25.10 -12.01 5.59
C LEU A 187 -24.98 -12.83 6.87
N SER A 188 -24.86 -12.17 8.03
CA SER A 188 -24.81 -12.82 9.33
C SER A 188 -26.10 -13.57 9.66
N SER A 189 -27.28 -12.99 9.35
CA SER A 189 -28.57 -13.64 9.65
C SER A 189 -28.84 -14.88 8.81
N LYS A 190 -28.28 -14.96 7.60
CA LYS A 190 -28.34 -16.16 6.74
C LYS A 190 -27.33 -17.23 7.15
N GLY A 191 -26.50 -16.97 8.16
CA GLY A 191 -25.46 -17.87 8.65
C GLY A 191 -24.28 -18.04 7.69
N ALA A 192 -24.09 -17.12 6.73
CA ALA A 192 -23.04 -17.16 5.71
C ALA A 192 -22.73 -18.60 5.23
N LYS A 193 -23.76 -19.31 4.79
CA LYS A 193 -23.70 -20.77 4.58
C LYS A 193 -22.72 -21.15 3.49
N LYS A 194 -22.60 -20.32 2.45
CA LYS A 194 -21.68 -20.53 1.34
C LYS A 194 -20.32 -19.85 1.58
N PRO A 195 -19.22 -20.40 1.05
CA PRO A 195 -17.90 -19.77 1.17
C PRO A 195 -17.87 -18.31 0.71
N GLU A 196 -18.59 -17.97 -0.36
CA GLU A 196 -18.60 -16.61 -0.91
C GLU A 196 -19.28 -15.62 0.05
N ASP A 197 -20.35 -16.05 0.73
CA ASP A 197 -21.01 -15.24 1.75
C ASP A 197 -20.09 -14.97 2.96
N ARG A 198 -19.23 -15.94 3.32
CA ARG A 198 -18.25 -15.78 4.40
C ARG A 198 -17.12 -14.83 3.99
N GLY A 199 -16.62 -14.97 2.77
CA GLY A 199 -15.62 -14.07 2.19
C GLY A 199 -16.12 -12.63 2.16
N LEU A 200 -17.32 -12.42 1.60
CA LEU A 200 -17.93 -11.09 1.56
C LEU A 200 -18.22 -10.52 2.96
N LEU A 201 -18.66 -11.35 3.91
CA LEU A 201 -18.85 -10.90 5.29
C LEU A 201 -17.54 -10.44 5.93
N ARG A 202 -16.44 -11.17 5.72
CA ARG A 202 -15.10 -10.77 6.19
C ARG A 202 -14.65 -9.46 5.55
N GLU A 203 -14.83 -9.33 4.24
CA GLU A 203 -14.54 -8.12 3.47
C GLU A 203 -15.31 -6.91 4.03
N LEU A 204 -16.63 -7.00 4.16
CA LEU A 204 -17.44 -5.88 4.64
C LEU A 204 -17.17 -5.55 6.12
N ALA A 205 -16.88 -6.54 6.96
CA ALA A 205 -16.49 -6.31 8.35
C ALA A 205 -15.14 -5.59 8.44
N GLY A 206 -14.18 -5.93 7.58
CA GLY A 206 -12.91 -5.22 7.44
C GLY A 206 -13.11 -3.78 6.96
N LEU A 207 -13.88 -3.60 5.88
CA LEU A 207 -14.24 -2.27 5.37
C LEU A 207 -14.85 -1.39 6.46
N LYS A 208 -15.80 -1.93 7.25
CA LYS A 208 -16.43 -1.19 8.36
C LYS A 208 -15.42 -0.70 9.41
N LYS A 209 -14.39 -1.49 9.72
CA LYS A 209 -13.33 -1.09 10.67
C LYS A 209 -12.46 0.02 10.09
N LEU A 210 -12.13 -0.08 8.80
CA LEU A 210 -11.20 0.80 8.10
C LEU A 210 -11.85 2.10 7.60
N SER A 211 -13.18 2.13 7.43
CA SER A 211 -13.89 3.26 6.82
C SER A 211 -14.20 4.43 7.74
N ALA A 212 -13.50 4.53 8.88
CA ALA A 212 -13.71 5.59 9.85
C ALA A 212 -13.57 6.99 9.22
N GLY A 213 -14.66 7.76 9.27
CA GLY A 213 -14.71 9.13 8.74
C GLY A 213 -14.78 9.22 7.22
N ALA A 214 -15.29 8.19 6.53
CA ALA A 214 -15.79 8.28 5.17
C ALA A 214 -17.27 7.88 5.12
N ALA A 215 -18.02 8.45 4.17
CA ALA A 215 -19.43 8.16 3.98
C ALA A 215 -19.65 7.34 2.69
N PRO A 216 -20.69 6.50 2.63
CA PRO A 216 -21.05 5.83 1.39
C PRO A 216 -21.41 6.82 0.27
N PRO A 217 -21.30 6.43 -1.01
CA PRO A 217 -21.01 5.07 -1.47
C PRO A 217 -19.52 4.69 -1.37
N PHE A 218 -19.25 3.47 -0.90
CA PHE A 218 -17.95 2.83 -1.06
C PHE A 218 -17.95 2.06 -2.37
N VAL A 219 -16.96 2.31 -3.23
CA VAL A 219 -16.83 1.67 -4.54
C VAL A 219 -15.67 0.68 -4.50
N ARG A 220 -15.95 -0.56 -4.87
CA ARG A 220 -15.03 -1.69 -4.86
C ARG A 220 -14.22 -1.78 -6.16
N PHE A 221 -12.91 -1.94 -6.00
CA PHE A 221 -11.91 -2.17 -7.04
C PHE A 221 -11.04 -3.38 -6.65
N THR A 222 -10.52 -4.07 -7.65
CA THR A 222 -9.57 -5.19 -7.44
C THR A 222 -8.18 -4.88 -7.92
N LEU A 223 -8.00 -3.80 -8.70
CA LEU A 223 -6.74 -3.50 -9.41
C LEU A 223 -6.24 -4.69 -10.27
N SER A 224 -7.13 -5.64 -10.58
CA SER A 224 -6.82 -6.90 -11.25
C SER A 224 -5.67 -7.69 -10.60
N THR A 225 -5.60 -7.68 -9.26
CA THR A 225 -4.60 -8.46 -8.53
C THR A 225 -4.85 -9.97 -8.67
N TYR A 226 -3.81 -10.73 -8.97
CA TYR A 226 -3.83 -12.20 -8.97
C TYR A 226 -3.95 -12.76 -7.56
N ASP A 227 -3.42 -12.03 -6.59
CA ASP A 227 -3.69 -12.32 -5.19
C ASP A 227 -5.20 -12.08 -4.95
N PRO A 228 -6.00 -13.14 -4.72
CA PRO A 228 -7.45 -13.03 -4.59
C PRO A 228 -7.87 -12.32 -3.30
N PHE A 229 -6.91 -11.77 -2.56
CA PHE A 229 -7.10 -11.22 -1.24
C PHE A 229 -7.14 -9.69 -1.22
N GLU A 230 -6.44 -8.93 -2.07
CA GLU A 230 -6.54 -7.48 -1.90
C GLU A 230 -7.80 -6.90 -2.58
N VAL A 231 -8.54 -6.09 -1.82
CA VAL A 231 -9.75 -5.41 -2.29
C VAL A 231 -9.66 -3.97 -1.84
N LEU A 232 -9.63 -3.08 -2.83
CA LEU A 232 -9.62 -1.65 -2.63
C LEU A 232 -11.05 -1.11 -2.61
N TYR A 233 -11.43 -0.44 -1.52
CA TYR A 233 -12.63 0.40 -1.47
C TYR A 233 -12.25 1.87 -1.49
N ALA A 234 -12.80 2.62 -2.44
CA ALA A 234 -12.68 4.07 -2.48
C ALA A 234 -13.98 4.73 -2.04
N ALA A 235 -13.88 5.83 -1.28
CA ALA A 235 -15.01 6.69 -0.93
C ALA A 235 -14.55 8.13 -0.72
N ASP A 236 -15.44 9.09 -0.99
CA ASP A 236 -15.23 10.48 -0.59
C ASP A 236 -15.25 10.55 0.94
N SER A 237 -14.20 11.14 1.52
CA SER A 237 -14.05 11.31 2.97
C SER A 237 -14.30 12.75 3.44
N GLY A 238 -14.77 13.61 2.53
CA GLY A 238 -15.00 15.04 2.74
C GLY A 238 -13.73 15.87 2.57
N LYS A 239 -13.90 17.20 2.54
CA LYS A 239 -12.81 18.19 2.46
C LYS A 239 -11.85 18.01 1.27
N GLY A 240 -12.33 17.41 0.18
CA GLY A 240 -11.52 17.16 -1.01
C GLY A 240 -10.54 15.99 -0.85
N GLU A 241 -10.76 15.10 0.10
CA GLU A 241 -9.94 13.90 0.34
C GLU A 241 -10.73 12.63 0.05
N PHE A 242 -10.06 11.63 -0.52
CA PHE A 242 -10.59 10.29 -0.70
C PHE A 242 -10.00 9.34 0.32
N LEU A 243 -10.86 8.48 0.86
CA LEU A 243 -10.45 7.29 1.59
C LEU A 243 -10.20 6.16 0.59
N LEU A 244 -9.08 5.48 0.72
CA LEU A 244 -8.77 4.21 0.09
C LEU A 244 -8.58 3.16 1.20
N ALA A 245 -9.44 2.15 1.27
CA ALA A 245 -9.36 1.06 2.23
C ALA A 245 -8.91 -0.22 1.52
N PHE A 246 -7.76 -0.75 1.92
CA PHE A 246 -7.16 -2.01 1.47
C PHE A 246 -7.49 -3.07 2.54
N VAL A 247 -8.44 -3.95 2.23
CA VAL A 247 -9.29 -4.60 3.23
C VAL A 247 -8.77 -5.94 3.72
N LEU A 248 -8.44 -6.90 2.83
CA LEU A 248 -8.18 -8.28 3.31
C LEU A 248 -6.70 -8.54 3.59
N TYR A 249 -5.78 -8.08 2.75
CA TYR A 249 -4.36 -8.39 2.89
C TYR A 249 -3.63 -7.30 3.67
N SER A 250 -3.60 -6.06 3.17
CA SER A 250 -2.93 -4.93 3.84
C SER A 250 -3.64 -4.50 5.13
N GLY A 251 -4.95 -4.68 5.22
CA GLY A 251 -5.74 -4.36 6.41
C GLY A 251 -5.60 -2.91 6.88
N MET A 252 -5.46 -1.96 5.95
CA MET A 252 -5.22 -0.55 6.26
C MET A 252 -6.03 0.39 5.40
N ALA A 253 -6.20 1.62 5.88
CA ALA A 253 -6.86 2.68 5.15
C ALA A 253 -5.97 3.91 5.06
N VAL A 254 -6.09 4.64 3.96
CA VAL A 254 -5.36 5.88 3.75
C VAL A 254 -6.33 6.97 3.30
N LYS A 255 -6.05 8.21 3.72
CA LYS A 255 -6.73 9.41 3.25
C LYS A 255 -5.80 10.22 2.39
N VAL A 256 -6.23 10.53 1.18
CA VAL A 256 -5.38 11.17 0.16
C VAL A 256 -6.15 12.35 -0.43
N PRO A 257 -5.53 13.54 -0.55
CA PRO A 257 -6.12 14.64 -1.31
C PRO A 257 -6.51 14.21 -2.72
N LYS A 258 -7.65 14.67 -3.22
CA LYS A 258 -8.18 14.29 -4.54
C LYS A 258 -7.17 14.54 -5.67
N ASP A 259 -6.49 15.68 -5.65
CA ASP A 259 -5.50 16.04 -6.66
C ASP A 259 -4.27 15.13 -6.61
N VAL A 260 -3.82 14.76 -5.41
CA VAL A 260 -2.73 13.80 -5.19
C VAL A 260 -3.13 12.43 -5.73
N LEU A 261 -4.33 11.96 -5.42
CA LEU A 261 -4.81 10.65 -5.88
C LEU A 261 -4.96 10.60 -7.40
N ILE A 262 -5.54 11.62 -8.02
CA ILE A 262 -5.68 11.69 -9.48
C ILE A 262 -4.30 11.67 -10.15
N ARG A 263 -3.32 12.45 -9.66
CA ARG A 263 -1.95 12.42 -10.20
C ARG A 263 -1.33 11.03 -10.09
N ALA A 264 -1.46 10.38 -8.94
CA ALA A 264 -0.94 9.03 -8.72
C ALA A 264 -1.55 8.00 -9.68
N ILE A 265 -2.87 8.09 -9.93
CA ILE A 265 -3.57 7.21 -10.88
C ILE A 265 -3.14 7.52 -12.32
N ASP A 266 -2.99 8.79 -12.69
CA ASP A 266 -2.58 9.19 -14.04
C ASP A 266 -1.17 8.69 -14.37
N GLU A 267 -0.23 8.82 -13.43
CA GLU A 267 1.11 8.25 -13.56
C GLU A 267 1.06 6.73 -13.71
N ALA A 268 0.25 6.05 -12.88
CA ALA A 268 0.11 4.61 -12.92
C ALA A 268 -0.50 4.09 -14.23
N ILE A 269 -1.53 4.76 -14.76
CA ILE A 269 -2.14 4.44 -16.06
C ILE A 269 -1.09 4.61 -17.16
N LYS A 270 -0.37 5.74 -17.17
CA LYS A 270 0.64 6.02 -18.19
C LYS A 270 1.76 4.99 -18.19
N ASP A 271 2.27 4.63 -17.01
CA ASP A 271 3.33 3.64 -16.87
C ASP A 271 2.85 2.26 -17.32
N ALA A 272 1.64 1.85 -16.92
CA ALA A 272 1.08 0.56 -17.31
C ALA A 272 0.71 0.47 -18.80
N GLU A 273 0.17 1.53 -19.40
CA GLU A 273 -0.10 1.58 -20.84
C GLU A 273 1.19 1.48 -21.65
N LYS A 274 2.27 2.14 -21.21
CA LYS A 274 3.58 2.04 -21.85
C LYS A 274 4.15 0.62 -21.80
N GLU A 275 4.04 -0.06 -20.66
CA GLU A 275 4.45 -1.46 -20.55
C GLU A 275 3.56 -2.39 -21.38
N LEU A 276 2.25 -2.14 -21.43
CA LEU A 276 1.32 -2.90 -22.25
C LEU A 276 1.64 -2.76 -23.75
N GLU A 277 1.99 -1.55 -24.20
CA GLU A 277 2.50 -1.32 -25.57
C GLU A 277 3.78 -2.12 -25.82
N ARG A 278 4.73 -2.12 -24.87
CA ARG A 278 5.97 -2.89 -24.98
C ARG A 278 5.72 -4.39 -25.16
N VAL A 279 4.79 -4.95 -24.39
CA VAL A 279 4.44 -6.39 -24.44
C VAL A 279 3.65 -6.75 -25.70
N LYS A 280 2.78 -5.85 -26.21
CA LYS A 280 1.97 -6.09 -27.41
C LYS A 280 2.74 -5.92 -28.74
N LEU A 281 3.98 -5.45 -28.73
CA LEU A 281 4.81 -5.34 -29.94
C LEU A 281 5.24 -6.73 -30.41
N PRO A 282 4.83 -7.20 -31.60
CA PRO A 282 5.21 -8.52 -32.10
C PRO A 282 6.69 -8.53 -32.52
N GLY A 283 7.47 -9.46 -31.97
CA GLY A 283 8.77 -9.88 -32.53
C GLY A 283 10.02 -9.48 -31.73
N ARG A 284 10.26 -10.16 -30.61
CA ARG A 284 11.62 -10.56 -30.23
C ARG A 284 11.72 -12.08 -30.32
#